data_AF-A0A7S1IV36-F1
#
_entry.id   AF-A0A7S1IV36-F1
#
_cell.length_a   1.000
_cell.length_b   1.000
_cell.length_c   1.000
_cell.angle_alpha   90.00
_cell.angle_beta   90.00
_cell.angle_gamma   90.00
#
_symmetry.space_group_name_H-M   'P 1'
#
loop_
_entity.id
_entity.type
_entity.pdbx_description
1 polymer ?
#
loop_
_entity_poly.entity_id
_entity_poly.type
_entity_poly.pdbx_seq_one_letter_code
_entity_poly.pdbx_strand_id
1 'polypeptide(L)'
;YTVDPRFGTEADFRGLVDACHARGLRVILDLAANHCSAECPLFTAAQADPHDPHRGWFTFGPQYPHGYRTFFGVQSMPQFNLEDPGAEAFTCDVARHWLGGMGADGLRLDYAA
;
A
#
# COMPACT_ATOMS: atom_id res chain seq x y z
N TYR A 1 8.67 -4.23 0.25
CA TYR A 1 7.38 -4.93 0.06
C TYR A 1 7.60 -6.35 0.53
N THR A 2 6.86 -6.82 1.53
CA THR A 2 7.06 -8.18 2.08
C THR A 2 5.71 -8.84 2.31
N VAL A 3 5.71 -10.17 2.35
CA VAL A 3 4.56 -10.92 2.88
C VAL A 3 4.53 -10.75 4.41
N ASP A 4 3.33 -10.65 4.99
CA ASP A 4 3.18 -10.66 6.45
C ASP A 4 3.66 -12.01 6.99
N PRO A 5 4.54 -12.06 8.02
CA PRO A 5 5.09 -13.31 8.52
C PRO A 5 4.04 -14.34 8.97
N ARG A 6 2.82 -13.91 9.30
CA ARG A 6 1.70 -14.81 9.64
C ARG A 6 1.18 -15.60 8.44
N PHE A 7 1.37 -15.08 7.23
CA PHE A 7 0.99 -15.73 5.97
C PHE A 7 2.14 -16.49 5.31
N GLY A 8 3.38 -16.27 5.76
CA GLY A 8 4.57 -16.96 5.28
C GLY A 8 5.59 -15.99 4.68
N THR A 9 6.34 -16.48 3.70
CA THR A 9 7.42 -15.78 3.01
C THR A 9 7.08 -15.48 1.56
N GLU A 10 7.91 -14.70 0.88
CA GLU A 10 7.84 -14.48 -0.57
C GLU A 10 8.00 -15.80 -1.35
N ALA A 11 8.75 -16.77 -0.81
CA ALA A 11 8.88 -18.09 -1.43
C ALA A 11 7.58 -18.89 -1.32
N ASP A 12 6.90 -18.83 -0.17
CA ASP A 12 5.60 -19.47 0.03
C ASP A 12 4.55 -18.85 -0.90
N PHE A 13 4.57 -17.52 -1.05
CA PHE A 13 3.70 -16.82 -1.98
C PHE A 13 3.92 -17.27 -3.43
N ARG A 14 5.19 -17.34 -3.89
CA ARG A 14 5.50 -17.87 -5.24
C ARG A 14 5.03 -19.31 -5.41
N GLY A 15 5.25 -20.15 -4.40
CA GLY A 15 4.77 -21.54 -4.42
C GLY A 15 3.25 -21.64 -4.57
N LEU A 16 2.49 -20.75 -3.91
CA LEU A 16 1.04 -20.65 -4.09
C LEU A 16 0.67 -20.25 -5.52
N VAL A 17 1.31 -19.21 -6.06
CA VAL A 17 1.09 -18.74 -7.44
C VAL A 17 1.36 -19.86 -8.44
N ASP A 18 2.51 -20.52 -8.35
CA ASP A 18 2.90 -21.62 -9.24
C ASP A 18 1.88 -22.78 -9.17
N ALA A 19 1.43 -23.13 -7.97
CA ALA A 19 0.43 -24.18 -7.77
C ALA A 19 -0.94 -23.80 -8.36
N CYS A 20 -1.35 -22.53 -8.28
CA CYS A 20 -2.55 -22.02 -8.94
C CYS A 20 -2.42 -22.07 -10.47
N HIS A 21 -1.31 -21.59 -11.01
CA HIS A 21 -1.04 -21.59 -12.46
C HIS A 21 -1.00 -23.00 -13.04
N ALA A 22 -0.41 -23.97 -12.34
CA ALA A 22 -0.40 -25.38 -12.74
C ALA A 22 -1.81 -25.99 -12.86
N ARG A 23 -2.82 -25.36 -12.25
CA ARG A 23 -4.24 -25.75 -12.30
C ARG A 23 -5.08 -24.87 -13.23
N GLY A 24 -4.44 -23.98 -14.00
CA GLY A 24 -5.12 -23.04 -14.90
C GLY A 24 -5.86 -21.91 -14.17
N LEU A 25 -5.55 -21.67 -12.89
CA LEU A 25 -6.12 -20.57 -12.11
C LEU A 25 -5.26 -19.31 -12.24
N ARG A 26 -5.89 -18.15 -12.03
CA ARG A 26 -5.23 -16.84 -11.95
C ARG A 26 -5.32 -16.32 -10.52
N VAL A 27 -4.31 -15.58 -10.09
CA VAL A 27 -4.21 -15.00 -8.75
C VAL A 27 -4.35 -13.48 -8.83
N ILE A 28 -5.36 -12.94 -8.15
CA ILE A 28 -5.57 -11.49 -8.01
C ILE A 28 -5.27 -11.12 -6.56
N LEU A 29 -4.47 -10.08 -6.34
CA LEU A 29 -4.19 -9.54 -5.01
C LEU A 29 -5.02 -8.29 -4.72
N ASP A 30 -5.21 -7.99 -3.44
CA ASP A 30 -5.82 -6.74 -2.99
C ASP A 30 -4.74 -5.66 -2.82
N LEU A 31 -4.90 -4.50 -3.44
CA LEU A 31 -3.98 -3.36 -3.34
C LEU A 31 -4.66 -2.19 -2.63
N ALA A 32 -4.26 -1.94 -1.39
CA ALA A 32 -4.62 -0.74 -0.62
C ALA A 32 -3.77 0.47 -1.05
N ALA A 33 -4.05 1.00 -2.24
CA ALA A 33 -3.37 2.17 -2.79
C ALA A 33 -3.84 3.49 -2.14
N ASN A 34 -5.06 3.51 -1.59
CA ASN A 34 -5.66 4.73 -1.05
C ASN A 34 -5.06 5.15 0.30
N HIS A 35 -4.79 4.20 1.19
CA HIS A 35 -4.40 4.48 2.57
C HIS A 35 -3.42 3.42 3.09
N CYS A 36 -2.67 3.76 4.13
CA CYS A 36 -1.81 2.83 4.85
C CYS A 36 -2.20 2.75 6.33
N SER A 37 -1.56 1.86 7.10
CA SER A 37 -1.67 1.88 8.56
C SER A 37 -1.05 3.16 9.14
N ALA A 38 -1.63 3.70 10.21
CA ALA A 38 -1.01 4.76 11.02
C ALA A 38 0.30 4.32 11.69
N GLU A 39 0.59 3.01 11.72
CA GLU A 39 1.86 2.45 12.18
C GLU A 39 2.89 2.28 11.04
N CYS A 40 2.50 2.62 9.80
CA CYS A 40 3.42 2.54 8.65
C CYS A 40 4.63 3.46 8.88
N PRO A 41 5.88 2.97 8.74
CA PRO A 41 7.07 3.79 8.95
C PRO A 41 7.12 5.07 8.11
N LEU A 42 6.57 5.04 6.89
CA LEU A 42 6.48 6.21 6.01
C LEU A 42 5.60 7.31 6.64
N PHE A 43 4.45 6.92 7.18
CA PHE A 43 3.53 7.85 7.81
C PHE A 43 4.07 8.37 9.15
N THR A 44 4.60 7.49 9.99
CA THR A 44 5.11 7.90 11.31
C THR A 44 6.30 8.85 11.19
N ALA A 45 7.19 8.65 10.21
CA ALA A 45 8.28 9.58 9.91
C ALA A 45 7.75 10.93 9.39
N ALA A 46 6.87 10.91 8.37
CA ALA A 46 6.24 12.10 7.81
C ALA A 46 5.44 12.91 8.85
N GLN A 47 4.78 12.23 9.78
CA GLN A 47 4.02 12.87 10.86
C GLN A 47 4.95 13.54 11.88
N ALA A 48 6.05 12.88 12.24
CA ALA A 48 6.99 13.38 13.24
C ALA A 48 7.83 14.57 12.75
N ASP A 49 8.20 14.61 11.47
CA ASP A 49 9.07 15.64 10.91
C ASP A 49 8.42 16.34 9.69
N PRO A 50 8.13 17.66 9.77
CA PRO A 50 7.69 18.46 8.62
C PRO A 50 8.68 18.54 7.46
N HIS A 51 9.94 18.16 7.66
CA HIS A 51 10.98 18.12 6.64
C HIS A 51 11.26 16.70 6.11
N ASP A 52 10.54 15.67 6.56
CA ASP A 52 10.68 14.32 6.02
C ASP A 52 10.39 14.32 4.51
N PRO A 53 11.18 13.59 3.69
CA PRO A 53 10.96 13.54 2.25
C PRO A 53 9.57 13.00 1.84
N HIS A 54 8.91 12.22 2.70
CA HIS A 54 7.57 11.69 2.48
C HIS A 54 6.48 12.57 3.08
N ARG A 55 6.79 13.76 3.63
CA ARG A 55 5.79 14.66 4.22
C ARG A 55 4.66 14.97 3.25
N GLY A 56 4.98 15.19 1.98
CA GLY A 56 4.02 15.46 0.90
C GLY A 56 3.13 14.29 0.52
N TRP A 57 3.50 13.06 0.90
CA TRP A 57 2.76 11.84 0.60
C TRP A 57 1.49 11.71 1.44
N PHE A 58 1.27 12.59 2.41
CA PHE A 58 0.08 12.64 3.25
C PHE A 58 -0.40 14.08 3.39
N THR A 59 -1.68 14.28 3.68
CA THR A 59 -2.24 15.63 3.88
C THR A 59 -2.41 15.90 5.38
N PHE A 60 -1.66 16.85 5.91
CA PHE A 60 -1.74 17.30 7.31
C PHE A 60 -2.46 18.65 7.41
N GLY A 61 -3.18 18.86 8.51
CA GLY A 61 -3.81 20.17 8.77
C GLY A 61 -4.88 20.13 9.88
N PRO A 62 -5.14 21.28 10.53
CA PRO A 62 -6.09 21.39 11.64
C PRO A 62 -7.55 21.16 11.23
N GLN A 63 -7.87 21.21 9.93
CA GLN A 63 -9.19 20.91 9.39
C GLN A 63 -9.57 19.44 9.50
N TYR A 64 -8.59 18.54 9.70
CA TYR A 64 -8.83 17.12 9.85
C TYR A 64 -8.98 16.75 11.33
N PRO A 65 -9.95 15.89 11.72
CA PRO A 65 -10.19 15.54 13.12
C PRO A 65 -8.96 15.01 13.88
N HIS A 66 -8.06 14.34 13.17
CA HIS A 66 -6.85 13.74 13.73
C HIS A 66 -5.57 14.51 13.38
N GLY A 67 -5.70 15.69 12.77
CA GLY A 67 -4.59 16.50 12.25
C GLY A 67 -4.06 16.07 10.88
N TYR A 68 -4.65 15.03 10.27
CA TYR A 68 -4.33 14.54 8.94
C TYR A 68 -5.53 13.86 8.27
N ARG A 69 -5.51 13.79 6.93
CA ARG A 69 -6.56 13.17 6.12
C ARG A 69 -6.52 11.65 6.27
N THR A 70 -7.68 11.04 6.41
CA THR A 70 -7.84 9.59 6.57
C THR A 70 -8.93 9.02 5.68
N PHE A 71 -8.90 7.71 5.47
CA PHE A 71 -9.98 6.97 4.85
C PHE A 71 -11.23 7.01 5.76
N PHE A 72 -12.29 7.68 5.29
CA PHE A 72 -13.56 7.85 6.01
C PHE A 72 -13.46 8.22 7.50
N GLY A 73 -12.48 9.05 7.89
CA GLY A 73 -12.31 9.48 9.28
C GLY A 73 -11.68 8.44 10.20
N VAL A 74 -11.32 7.26 9.69
CA VAL A 74 -10.70 6.18 10.46
C VAL A 74 -9.26 6.56 10.80
N GLN A 75 -9.01 6.85 12.08
CA GLN A 75 -7.71 7.35 12.55
C GLN A 75 -6.53 6.44 12.17
N SER A 76 -6.73 5.12 12.20
CA SER A 76 -5.68 4.14 11.88
C SER A 76 -5.36 4.03 10.38
N MET A 77 -6.05 4.79 9.52
CA MET A 77 -5.94 4.71 8.06
C MET A 77 -5.64 6.08 7.44
N PRO A 78 -4.44 6.66 7.67
CA PRO A 78 -3.98 7.84 6.93
C PRO A 78 -4.02 7.61 5.42
N GLN A 79 -4.53 8.61 4.71
CA GLN A 79 -4.71 8.53 3.26
C GLN A 79 -3.44 9.03 2.54
N PHE A 80 -2.98 8.28 1.54
CA PHE A 80 -1.94 8.74 0.64
C PHE A 80 -2.43 9.93 -0.19
N ASN A 81 -1.55 10.89 -0.41
CA ASN A 81 -1.73 11.96 -1.37
C ASN A 81 -1.13 11.53 -2.72
N LEU A 82 -1.92 10.86 -3.56
CA LEU A 82 -1.45 10.39 -4.88
C LEU A 82 -1.30 11.51 -5.93
N GLU A 83 -1.59 12.77 -5.58
CA GLU A 83 -1.20 13.92 -6.41
C GLU A 83 0.29 14.25 -6.26
N ASP A 84 0.94 13.77 -5.18
CA ASP A 84 2.39 13.81 -5.04
C ASP A 84 3.03 12.73 -5.94
N PRO A 85 3.90 13.09 -6.90
CA PRO A 85 4.50 12.13 -7.83
C PRO A 85 5.32 11.04 -7.15
N GLY A 86 5.88 11.31 -5.96
CA GLY A 86 6.62 10.32 -5.19
C GLY A 86 5.70 9.25 -4.61
N ALA A 87 4.55 9.65 -4.07
CA ALA A 87 3.54 8.72 -3.54
C ALA A 87 2.87 7.90 -4.67
N GLU A 88 2.59 8.53 -5.82
CA GLU A 88 2.09 7.85 -7.01
C GLU A 88 3.10 6.79 -7.49
N ALA A 89 4.36 7.19 -7.68
CA ALA A 89 5.42 6.30 -8.12
C ALA A 89 5.62 5.13 -7.16
N PHE A 90 5.64 5.39 -5.84
CA PHE A 90 5.75 4.34 -4.83
C PHE A 90 4.63 3.31 -4.93
N THR A 91 3.38 3.76 -5.06
CA THR A 91 2.22 2.87 -5.20
C THR A 91 2.29 2.05 -6.50
N CYS A 92 2.73 2.67 -7.59
CA CYS A 92 2.99 1.97 -8.85
C CYS A 92 4.11 0.92 -8.70
N ASP A 93 5.16 1.21 -7.94
CA ASP A 93 6.26 0.28 -7.69
C ASP A 93 5.81 -0.93 -6.87
N VAL A 94 4.93 -0.74 -5.89
CA VAL A 94 4.27 -1.83 -5.18
C VAL A 94 3.51 -2.71 -6.16
N ALA A 95 2.68 -2.12 -7.03
CA ALA A 95 1.91 -2.86 -8.03
C ALA A 95 2.81 -3.66 -8.99
N ARG A 96 3.88 -3.02 -9.52
CA ARG A 96 4.85 -3.66 -10.42
C ARG A 96 5.59 -4.81 -9.75
N HIS A 97 5.98 -4.65 -8.48
CA HIS A 97 6.65 -5.69 -7.72
C HIS A 97 5.80 -6.96 -7.64
N TRP A 98 4.52 -6.84 -7.33
CA TRP A 98 3.65 -8.02 -7.16
C TRP A 98 3.20 -8.64 -8.48
N LEU A 99 2.86 -7.83 -9.48
CA LEU A 99 2.43 -8.32 -10.80
C LEU A 99 3.59 -8.99 -11.55
N GLY A 100 4.69 -8.24 -11.77
CA GLY A 100 5.81 -8.73 -12.58
C GLY A 100 6.85 -9.51 -11.77
N GLY A 101 7.14 -9.08 -10.54
CA GLY A 101 8.21 -9.66 -9.72
C GLY A 101 7.80 -10.90 -8.92
N MET A 102 6.51 -11.04 -8.59
CA MET A 102 6.01 -12.12 -7.73
C MET A 102 4.99 -13.04 -8.43
N GLY A 103 4.56 -12.71 -9.65
CA GLY A 103 3.75 -13.58 -10.50
C GLY A 103 2.23 -13.46 -10.34
N ALA A 104 1.74 -12.44 -9.61
CA ALA A 104 0.30 -12.18 -9.57
C ALA A 104 -0.24 -11.76 -10.95
N ASP A 105 -1.46 -12.18 -11.27
CA ASP A 105 -2.07 -11.95 -12.58
C ASP A 105 -2.95 -10.69 -12.63
N GLY A 106 -3.24 -10.08 -11.48
CA GLY A 106 -4.06 -8.88 -11.40
C GLY A 106 -4.10 -8.28 -10.00
N LEU A 107 -4.65 -7.08 -9.93
CA LEU A 107 -4.87 -6.35 -8.67
C LEU A 107 -6.33 -5.91 -8.59
N ARG A 108 -6.97 -6.24 -7.48
CA ARG A 108 -8.21 -5.61 -7.02
C ARG A 108 -7.80 -4.36 -6.25
N LEU A 109 -8.28 -3.20 -6.69
CA LEU A 109 -7.94 -1.93 -6.06
C LEU A 109 -8.91 -1.69 -4.89
N ASP A 110 -8.38 -1.65 -3.67
CA ASP A 110 -9.17 -1.23 -2.52
C ASP A 110 -9.45 0.27 -2.63
N TYR A 111 -10.75 0.59 -2.67
CA TYR A 111 -11.28 1.95 -2.78
C TYR A 111 -10.61 2.80 -3.89
N ALA A 112 -11.11 2.66 -5.13
CA ALA A 112 -10.62 3.39 -6.31
C ALA A 112 -11.54 4.54 -6.77
N ALA A 113 -12.49 4.95 -5.90
CA ALA A 113 -13.53 5.94 -6.22
C ALA A 113 -13.09 7.39 -5.99
#